data_AF-A0A1H6IDY5-F1
#
_entry.id   AF-A0A1H6IDY5-F1
#
_cell.length_a   1.000
_cell.length_b   1.000
_cell.length_c   1.000
_cell.angle_alpha   90.00
_cell.angle_beta   90.00
_cell.angle_gamma   90.00
#
_symmetry.space_group_name_H-M   'P 1'
#
loop_
_entity.id
_entity.type
_entity.pdbx_description
1 polymer ?
#
loop_
_entity_poly.entity_id
_entity_poly.type
_entity_poly.pdbx_seq_one_letter_code
_entity_poly.pdbx_strand_id
1 'polypeptide(L)'
;MTADDTTHADREKFGVPINRDVETCKQLCTGETAFVCGDSHDCDQPDQHKQYSLNLDDVYEIISSKRRRRFIFILAALVRDHDGDETPQIPVGDVAEHIAEDTFNESTDRKTVYISLIQHHLSKLDEAGVITYDERGKKVQPEVGVYQLESLLLGIEQAINIMNSPSGVSE
;
A
#
# COMPACT_ATOMS: atom_id res chain seq x y z
N MET A 1 -44.55 4.49 37.93
CA MET A 1 -44.39 5.91 38.31
C MET A 1 -43.04 6.36 37.76
N THR A 2 -42.90 6.63 36.46
CA THR A 2 -43.30 7.82 35.66
C THR A 2 -42.67 9.13 36.12
N ALA A 3 -41.68 9.57 35.34
CA ALA A 3 -41.35 10.94 34.88
C ALA A 3 -39.87 10.86 34.41
N ASP A 4 -39.59 10.70 33.12
CA ASP A 4 -39.62 11.67 32.02
C ASP A 4 -38.42 12.64 31.99
N ASP A 5 -37.90 12.74 30.76
CA ASP A 5 -37.46 13.96 30.07
C ASP A 5 -35.95 14.21 29.78
N THR A 6 -35.51 13.65 28.66
CA THR A 6 -35.03 14.31 27.42
C THR A 6 -34.16 15.58 27.50
N THR A 7 -32.91 15.50 27.01
CA THR A 7 -32.29 16.43 26.02
C THR A 7 -30.90 15.91 25.60
N HIS A 8 -30.70 15.42 24.36
CA HIS A 8 -30.27 16.15 23.15
C HIS A 8 -28.77 16.51 23.15
N ALA A 9 -27.97 15.77 22.40
CA ALA A 9 -26.75 16.26 21.75
C ALA A 9 -26.35 15.32 20.62
N ASP A 10 -26.83 15.66 19.43
CA ASP A 10 -26.37 15.16 18.15
C ASP A 10 -24.88 15.47 17.93
N ARG A 11 -24.11 14.50 17.44
CA ARG A 11 -22.88 14.75 16.65
C ARG A 11 -22.77 13.72 15.54
N GLU A 12 -23.70 13.76 14.60
CA GLU A 12 -23.44 13.29 13.24
C GLU A 12 -22.52 14.28 12.51
N LYS A 13 -21.81 13.74 11.50
CA LYS A 13 -21.09 14.39 10.39
C LYS A 13 -19.65 14.80 10.64
N PHE A 14 -18.74 13.83 10.55
CA PHE A 14 -17.48 14.03 9.80
C PHE A 14 -17.67 13.48 8.38
N GLY A 15 -18.38 14.25 7.56
CA GLY A 15 -18.30 14.09 6.11
C GLY A 15 -17.01 14.75 5.65
N VAL A 16 -16.05 13.95 5.19
CA VAL A 16 -14.89 14.46 4.46
C VAL A 16 -15.40 15.12 3.18
N PRO A 17 -15.08 16.40 2.91
CA PRO A 17 -15.48 17.03 1.66
C PRO A 17 -14.65 16.45 0.51
N ILE A 18 -15.30 15.65 -0.33
CA ILE A 18 -14.90 15.39 -1.71
C ILE A 18 -14.98 16.71 -2.50
N ASN A 19 -13.88 17.46 -2.55
CA ASN A 19 -13.73 18.60 -3.47
C ASN A 19 -13.33 18.03 -4.84
N ARG A 20 -14.30 17.83 -5.73
CA ARG A 20 -14.74 18.76 -6.78
C ARG A 20 -13.65 19.05 -7.79
N ASP A 21 -13.86 18.47 -8.97
CA ASP A 21 -13.03 18.51 -10.16
C ASP A 21 -12.60 19.92 -10.57
N VAL A 22 -11.40 19.95 -11.16
CA VAL A 22 -10.60 21.09 -11.65
C VAL A 22 -11.33 21.98 -12.68
N GLU A 23 -12.50 21.58 -13.16
CA GLU A 23 -13.23 22.27 -14.23
C GLU A 23 -14.05 23.49 -13.77
N THR A 24 -14.25 23.71 -12.46
CA THR A 24 -15.14 24.80 -11.97
C THR A 24 -14.42 26.15 -11.73
N CYS A 25 -13.09 26.22 -11.84
CA CYS A 25 -12.33 27.47 -11.64
C CYS A 25 -12.14 28.32 -12.91
N LYS A 26 -12.76 27.97 -14.04
CA LYS A 26 -12.57 28.67 -15.32
C LYS A 26 -13.55 29.81 -15.62
N GLN A 27 -14.36 30.26 -14.66
CA GLN A 27 -15.48 31.17 -14.94
C GLN A 27 -15.53 32.49 -14.14
N LEU A 28 -14.41 33.00 -13.60
CA LEU A 28 -14.41 34.26 -12.82
C LEU A 28 -13.27 35.25 -13.12
N CYS A 29 -12.73 35.27 -14.34
CA CYS A 29 -11.74 36.28 -14.73
C CYS A 29 -12.16 37.02 -16.02
N THR A 30 -13.13 37.93 -15.90
CA THR A 30 -13.30 39.04 -16.85
C THR A 30 -13.43 40.33 -16.07
N GLY A 31 -12.31 41.06 -15.93
CA GLY A 31 -12.28 42.36 -15.29
C GLY A 31 -10.87 42.95 -15.28
N GLU A 32 -10.65 43.93 -16.15
CA GLU A 32 -9.47 44.78 -16.22
C GLU A 32 -9.21 45.50 -14.89
N THR A 33 -8.00 45.42 -14.36
CA THR A 33 -7.17 46.56 -13.93
C THR A 33 -5.79 46.06 -13.52
N ALA A 34 -4.76 46.73 -14.05
CA ALA A 34 -3.36 46.39 -13.88
C ALA A 34 -2.92 46.47 -12.41
N PHE A 35 -2.41 45.37 -11.87
CA PHE A 35 -1.64 45.36 -10.63
C PHE A 35 -0.16 45.14 -10.95
N VAL A 36 0.66 45.99 -10.37
CA VAL A 36 2.09 46.19 -10.61
C VAL A 36 2.88 44.92 -10.31
N CYS A 37 3.72 44.46 -11.26
CA CYS A 37 4.71 43.41 -11.03
C CYS A 37 5.80 43.93 -10.08
N GLY A 38 5.74 43.50 -8.82
CA GLY A 38 6.82 43.67 -7.84
C GLY A 38 7.59 42.36 -7.68
N ASP A 39 8.87 42.42 -8.03
CA ASP A 39 10.00 41.58 -7.62
C ASP A 39 9.80 40.06 -7.47
N SER A 40 10.33 39.37 -8.48
CA SER A 40 10.82 38.00 -8.47
C SER A 40 11.55 37.63 -7.17
N HIS A 41 10.88 36.86 -6.32
CA HIS A 41 11.49 35.95 -5.36
C HIS A 41 10.80 34.59 -5.49
N ASP A 42 11.42 33.77 -6.34
CA ASP A 42 11.61 32.32 -6.20
C ASP A 42 10.64 31.61 -5.24
N CYS A 43 9.50 31.21 -5.76
CA CYS A 43 8.59 30.28 -5.09
C CYS A 43 8.96 28.85 -5.50
N ASP A 44 10.04 28.33 -4.90
CA ASP A 44 10.33 26.90 -4.86
C ASP A 44 9.36 26.26 -3.86
N GLN A 45 8.11 26.03 -4.29
CA GLN A 45 7.19 25.18 -3.57
C GLN A 45 7.45 23.74 -4.01
N PRO A 46 8.00 22.86 -3.16
CA PRO A 46 8.06 21.46 -3.48
C PRO A 46 6.62 20.97 -3.58
N ASP A 47 6.26 20.54 -4.78
CA ASP A 47 4.99 19.94 -5.13
C ASP A 47 4.86 18.63 -4.34
N GLN A 48 4.27 18.69 -3.14
CA GLN A 48 4.04 17.54 -2.25
C GLN A 48 2.82 16.72 -2.69
N HIS A 49 2.60 16.58 -4.00
CA HIS A 49 1.90 15.41 -4.51
C HIS A 49 2.87 14.24 -4.37
N LYS A 50 2.83 13.55 -3.23
CA LYS A 50 3.50 12.25 -3.04
C LYS A 50 2.96 11.31 -4.12
N GLN A 51 3.59 11.30 -5.29
CA GLN A 51 3.36 10.30 -6.30
C GLN A 51 3.85 9.00 -5.67
N TYR A 52 2.91 8.16 -5.24
CA TYR A 52 3.16 6.80 -4.77
C TYR A 52 3.51 5.90 -5.96
N SER A 53 4.51 6.32 -6.73
CA SER A 53 5.14 5.55 -7.79
C SER A 53 6.48 5.09 -7.25
N LEU A 54 6.59 3.80 -6.94
CA LEU A 54 7.87 3.15 -6.66
C LEU A 54 8.78 3.37 -7.87
N ASN A 55 10.00 3.85 -7.67
CA ASN A 55 10.98 3.92 -8.75
C ASN A 55 11.42 2.50 -9.16
N LEU A 56 11.89 2.33 -10.39
CA LEU A 56 12.35 1.05 -10.92
C LEU A 56 13.45 0.41 -10.05
N ASP A 57 14.36 1.21 -9.49
CA ASP A 57 15.42 0.73 -8.62
C ASP A 57 14.85 0.12 -7.32
N ASP A 58 13.88 0.79 -6.70
CA ASP A 58 13.20 0.29 -5.49
C ASP A 58 12.40 -0.98 -5.79
N VAL A 59 11.68 -0.99 -6.91
CA VAL A 59 10.96 -2.18 -7.39
C VAL A 59 11.93 -3.33 -7.56
N TYR A 60 13.04 -3.13 -8.29
CA TYR A 60 14.05 -4.16 -8.51
C TYR A 60 14.65 -4.66 -7.19
N GLU A 61 15.03 -3.74 -6.31
CA GLU A 61 15.57 -4.09 -5.00
C GLU A 61 14.56 -4.95 -4.25
N ILE A 62 13.31 -4.50 -4.10
CA ILE A 62 12.28 -5.22 -3.37
C ILE A 62 12.06 -6.61 -3.95
N ILE A 63 11.78 -6.70 -5.25
CA ILE A 63 11.43 -7.96 -5.90
C ILE A 63 12.62 -8.90 -6.04
N SER A 64 13.88 -8.47 -5.92
CA SER A 64 15.04 -9.36 -6.03
C SER A 64 15.06 -10.46 -4.93
N SER A 65 14.50 -10.16 -3.75
CA SER A 65 14.46 -11.09 -2.62
C SER A 65 13.23 -12.01 -2.68
N LYS A 66 13.45 -13.33 -2.73
CA LYS A 66 12.39 -14.36 -2.62
C LYS A 66 11.51 -14.14 -1.39
N ARG A 67 12.12 -13.73 -0.26
CA ARG A 67 11.39 -13.50 1.00
C ARG A 67 10.45 -12.30 0.90
N ARG A 68 10.89 -11.19 0.30
CA ARG A 68 10.03 -10.00 0.09
C ARG A 68 8.91 -10.28 -0.90
N ARG A 69 9.19 -11.01 -2.00
CA ARG A 69 8.14 -11.46 -2.93
C ARG A 69 7.06 -12.28 -2.23
N ARG A 70 7.46 -13.30 -1.44
CA ARG A 70 6.51 -14.12 -0.69
C ARG A 70 5.73 -13.33 0.35
N PHE A 71 6.40 -12.44 1.08
CA PHE A 71 5.74 -11.55 2.03
C PHE A 71 4.65 -10.70 1.37
N ILE A 72 4.92 -10.12 0.19
CA ILE A 72 3.95 -9.31 -0.56
C ILE A 72 2.70 -10.14 -0.92
N PHE A 73 2.91 -11.35 -1.47
CA PHE A 73 1.79 -12.24 -1.83
C PHE A 73 0.93 -12.63 -0.63
N ILE A 74 1.57 -13.07 0.45
CA ILE A 74 0.86 -13.50 1.66
C ILE A 74 0.14 -12.32 2.30
N LEU A 75 0.79 -11.17 2.42
CA LEU A 75 0.16 -9.98 2.99
C LEU A 75 -1.07 -9.55 2.17
N ALA A 76 -0.95 -9.52 0.84
CA ALA A 76 -2.07 -9.18 -0.03
C ALA A 76 -3.23 -10.19 0.07
N ALA A 77 -2.92 -11.49 0.19
CA ALA A 77 -3.93 -12.52 0.41
C ALA A 77 -4.65 -12.35 1.75
N LEU A 78 -3.92 -12.18 2.85
CA LEU A 78 -4.49 -11.98 4.18
C LEU A 78 -5.37 -10.73 4.26
N VAL A 79 -5.02 -9.67 3.53
CA VAL A 79 -5.82 -8.45 3.46
C VAL A 79 -7.11 -8.67 2.67
N ARG A 80 -7.07 -9.45 1.58
CA ARG A 80 -8.28 -9.79 0.81
C ARG A 80 -9.25 -10.67 1.60
N ASP A 81 -8.72 -11.56 2.44
CA ASP A 81 -9.52 -12.47 3.27
C ASP A 81 -10.07 -11.78 4.52
N HIS A 82 -9.70 -10.52 4.78
CA HIS A 82 -10.18 -9.76 5.91
C HIS A 82 -11.52 -9.09 5.59
N ASP A 83 -12.58 -9.49 6.31
CA ASP A 83 -13.90 -8.85 6.23
C ASP A 83 -13.90 -7.51 6.98
N GLY A 84 -13.72 -6.39 6.26
CA GLY A 84 -13.87 -5.04 6.81
C GLY A 84 -13.56 -3.92 5.83
N ASP A 85 -14.16 -2.74 6.05
CA ASP A 85 -13.94 -1.54 5.23
C ASP A 85 -12.62 -0.81 5.54
N GLU A 86 -11.99 -1.15 6.66
CA GLU A 86 -10.72 -0.56 7.10
C GLU A 86 -9.52 -1.40 6.69
N THR A 87 -8.40 -0.76 6.34
CA THR A 87 -7.15 -1.45 6.02
C THR A 87 -6.61 -2.17 7.27
N PRO A 88 -6.52 -3.52 7.27
CA PRO A 88 -6.22 -4.27 8.47
C PRO A 88 -4.76 -4.12 8.90
N GLN A 89 -4.53 -4.13 10.21
CA GLN A 89 -3.20 -4.27 10.79
C GLN A 89 -2.93 -5.75 11.09
N ILE A 90 -2.04 -6.36 10.33
CA ILE A 90 -1.76 -7.79 10.38
C ILE A 90 -0.54 -8.07 11.26
N PRO A 91 -0.62 -8.99 12.25
CA PRO A 91 0.53 -9.42 13.01
C PRO A 91 1.63 -10.02 12.11
N VAL A 92 2.89 -9.64 12.33
CA VAL A 92 4.03 -10.20 11.59
C VAL A 92 4.14 -11.71 11.79
N GLY A 93 3.71 -12.20 12.96
CA GLY A 93 3.66 -13.64 13.27
C GLY A 93 2.79 -14.41 12.28
N ASP A 94 1.62 -13.89 11.95
CA ASP A 94 0.64 -14.54 11.07
C ASP A 94 1.19 -14.60 9.64
N VAL A 95 1.81 -13.52 9.16
CA VAL A 95 2.48 -13.51 7.86
C VAL A 95 3.65 -14.50 7.83
N ALA A 96 4.44 -14.57 8.90
CA ALA A 96 5.57 -15.49 9.01
C ALA A 96 5.14 -16.96 9.01
N GLU A 97 4.01 -17.26 9.62
CA GLU A 97 3.39 -18.60 9.65
C GLU A 97 3.04 -19.06 8.24
N HIS A 98 2.25 -18.28 7.51
CA HIS A 98 1.86 -18.60 6.13
C HIS A 98 3.07 -18.73 5.20
N ILE A 99 4.09 -17.87 5.34
CA ILE A 99 5.32 -18.01 4.55
C ILE A 99 6.07 -19.30 4.87
N ALA A 100 6.12 -19.71 6.14
CA ALA A 100 6.77 -20.94 6.54
C ALA A 100 6.04 -22.17 5.97
N GLU A 101 4.70 -22.15 5.97
CA GLU A 101 3.85 -23.21 5.43
C GLU A 101 3.90 -23.31 3.90
N ASP A 102 3.91 -22.17 3.20
CA ASP A 102 3.98 -22.12 1.73
C ASP A 102 5.35 -22.57 1.16
N THR A 103 6.37 -22.70 2.01
CA THR A 103 7.67 -23.20 1.58
C THR A 103 7.67 -24.73 1.57
N PHE A 104 6.88 -25.34 0.68
CA PHE A 104 6.58 -26.79 0.55
C PHE A 104 7.78 -27.76 0.62
N ASN A 105 9.01 -27.29 0.42
CA ASN A 105 10.22 -28.12 0.34
C ASN A 105 11.34 -27.74 1.32
N GLU A 106 11.15 -26.73 2.17
CA GLU A 106 12.19 -26.29 3.10
C GLU A 106 11.65 -26.42 4.54
N SER A 107 12.40 -27.10 5.42
CA SER A 107 12.14 -27.19 6.86
C SER A 107 12.36 -25.83 7.56
N THR A 108 11.78 -24.77 7.01
CA THR A 108 11.97 -23.42 7.48
C THR A 108 11.05 -23.21 8.67
N ASP A 109 11.64 -23.19 9.86
CA ASP A 109 10.91 -22.88 11.09
C ASP A 109 10.28 -21.47 11.01
N ARG A 110 8.99 -21.36 11.38
CA ARG A 110 8.24 -20.11 11.55
C ARG A 110 9.04 -19.07 12.31
N LYS A 111 9.77 -19.48 13.36
CA LYS A 111 10.61 -18.57 14.15
C LYS A 111 11.73 -17.94 13.32
N THR A 112 12.37 -18.72 12.45
CA THR A 112 13.43 -18.23 11.57
C THR A 112 12.88 -17.23 10.55
N VAL A 113 11.71 -17.51 9.97
CA VAL A 113 11.01 -16.57 9.07
C VAL A 113 10.70 -15.27 9.79
N TYR A 114 10.07 -15.36 10.96
CA TYR A 114 9.68 -14.21 11.77
C TYR A 114 10.88 -13.31 12.10
N ILE A 115 11.98 -13.88 12.58
CA ILE A 115 13.20 -13.12 12.90
C ILE A 115 13.76 -12.46 11.64
N SER A 116 13.85 -13.21 10.53
CA SER A 116 14.36 -12.72 9.26
C SER A 116 13.54 -11.54 8.73
N LEU A 117 12.21 -11.62 8.80
CA LEU A 117 11.31 -10.52 8.42
C LEU A 117 11.63 -9.25 9.19
N ILE A 118 11.64 -9.34 10.53
CA ILE A 118 11.88 -8.19 11.40
C ILE A 118 13.24 -7.55 11.15
N GLN A 119 14.29 -8.35 11.00
CA GLN A 119 15.66 -7.83 10.93
C GLN A 119 16.02 -7.22 9.57
N HIS A 120 15.49 -7.75 8.47
CA HIS A 120 16.03 -7.45 7.13
C HIS A 120 15.01 -6.98 6.11
N HIS A 121 13.73 -7.30 6.31
CA HIS A 121 12.74 -7.16 5.24
C HIS A 121 11.73 -6.06 5.53
N LEU A 122 11.21 -6.00 6.75
CA LEU A 122 10.15 -5.05 7.08
C LEU A 122 10.64 -3.60 6.99
N SER A 123 11.83 -3.29 7.52
CA SER A 123 12.40 -1.94 7.41
C SER A 123 12.56 -1.49 5.96
N LYS A 124 13.03 -2.37 5.08
CA LYS A 124 13.22 -2.06 3.65
C LYS A 124 11.90 -1.87 2.90
N LEU A 125 10.88 -2.64 3.24
CA LEU A 125 9.55 -2.49 2.64
C LEU A 125 8.86 -1.22 3.14
N ASP A 126 9.07 -0.84 4.41
CA ASP A 126 8.56 0.37 5.03
C ASP A 126 9.25 1.63 4.47
N GLU A 127 10.59 1.61 4.36
CA GLU A 127 11.39 2.67 3.72
C GLU A 127 10.95 2.94 2.28
N ALA A 128 10.61 1.89 1.53
CA ALA A 128 10.12 1.99 0.16
C ALA A 128 8.62 2.36 0.06
N GLY A 129 7.91 2.52 1.19
CA GLY A 129 6.48 2.84 1.20
C GLY A 129 5.58 1.73 0.65
N VAL A 130 6.04 0.48 0.72
CA VAL A 130 5.25 -0.71 0.35
C VAL A 130 4.33 -1.12 1.49
N ILE A 131 4.78 -0.97 2.73
CA ILE A 131 4.00 -1.22 3.94
C ILE A 131 4.18 -0.08 4.93
N THR A 132 3.34 -0.06 5.95
CA THR A 132 3.60 0.63 7.22
C THR A 132 3.91 -0.41 8.28
N TYR A 133 5.09 -0.35 8.91
CA TYR A 133 5.53 -1.30 9.95
C TYR A 133 5.51 -0.69 11.37
N ASP A 134 4.65 -1.22 12.25
CA ASP A 134 4.70 -0.93 13.68
C ASP A 134 5.70 -1.85 14.38
N GLU A 135 6.89 -1.32 14.64
CA GLU A 135 7.95 -2.06 15.33
C GLU A 135 7.58 -2.45 16.77
N ARG A 136 6.76 -1.65 17.47
CA ARG A 136 6.40 -1.94 18.87
C ARG A 136 5.31 -3.00 18.94
N GLY A 137 4.26 -2.85 18.14
CA GLY A 137 3.15 -3.80 18.05
C GLY A 137 3.47 -5.05 17.24
N LYS A 138 4.56 -5.05 16.47
CA LYS A 138 4.93 -6.11 15.51
C LYS A 138 3.78 -6.40 14.53
N LYS A 139 3.21 -5.32 13.99
CA LYS A 139 2.12 -5.36 13.00
C LYS A 139 2.53 -4.64 11.73
N VAL A 140 1.95 -5.08 10.62
CA VAL A 140 2.15 -4.49 9.30
C VAL A 140 0.80 -4.10 8.72
N GLN A 141 0.77 -2.98 8.02
CA GLN A 141 -0.38 -2.54 7.24
C GLN A 141 0.07 -2.42 5.77
N PRO A 142 -0.70 -2.95 4.81
CA PRO A 142 -0.38 -2.79 3.40
C PRO A 142 -0.52 -1.32 2.99
N GLU A 143 0.40 -0.84 2.15
CA GLU A 143 0.23 0.39 1.38
C GLU A 143 -0.10 0.05 -0.07
N VAL A 144 -0.33 1.08 -0.89
CA VAL A 144 -0.59 0.94 -2.33
C VAL A 144 0.50 0.10 -3.04
N GLY A 145 1.74 0.19 -2.58
CA GLY A 145 2.88 -0.54 -3.13
C GLY A 145 2.74 -2.06 -3.07
N VAL A 146 2.05 -2.63 -2.07
CA VAL A 146 1.82 -4.09 -1.99
C VAL A 146 1.05 -4.56 -3.21
N TYR A 147 -0.04 -3.88 -3.57
CA TYR A 147 -0.91 -4.29 -4.67
C TYR A 147 -0.25 -4.06 -6.04
N GLN A 148 0.50 -2.96 -6.18
CA GLN A 148 1.28 -2.69 -7.40
C GLN A 148 2.31 -3.81 -7.65
N LEU A 149 3.07 -4.17 -6.62
CA LEU A 149 4.10 -5.21 -6.72
C LEU A 149 3.50 -6.61 -6.87
N GLU A 150 2.41 -6.92 -6.16
CA GLU A 150 1.71 -8.19 -6.34
C GLU A 150 1.24 -8.36 -7.79
N SER A 151 0.60 -7.33 -8.36
CA SER A 151 0.14 -7.34 -9.76
C SER A 151 1.29 -7.58 -10.74
N LEU A 152 2.42 -6.90 -10.54
CA LEU A 152 3.63 -7.10 -11.33
C LEU A 152 4.15 -8.54 -11.23
N LEU A 153 4.28 -9.07 -10.00
CA LEU A 153 4.81 -10.40 -9.76
C LEU A 153 3.92 -11.49 -10.38
N LEU A 154 2.59 -11.37 -10.28
CA LEU A 154 1.65 -12.26 -10.95
C LEU A 154 1.80 -12.21 -12.47
N GLY A 155 1.98 -11.01 -13.04
CA GLY A 155 2.21 -10.85 -14.47
C GLY A 155 3.49 -11.55 -14.94
N ILE A 156 4.58 -11.44 -14.16
CA ILE A 156 5.84 -12.13 -14.46
C ILE A 156 5.66 -13.66 -14.40
N GLU A 157 5.00 -14.17 -13.35
CA GLU A 157 4.74 -15.62 -13.22
C GLU A 157 3.89 -16.16 -14.37
N GLN A 158 2.85 -15.43 -14.78
CA GLN A 158 2.02 -15.80 -15.93
C GLN A 158 2.83 -15.82 -17.23
N ALA A 159 3.66 -14.81 -17.48
CA ALA A 159 4.51 -14.77 -18.67
C ALA A 159 5.49 -15.96 -18.71
N ILE A 160 6.13 -16.28 -17.57
CA ILE A 160 7.01 -17.44 -17.44
C ILE A 160 6.23 -18.74 -17.72
N ASN A 161 5.02 -18.89 -17.17
CA ASN A 161 4.20 -20.07 -17.40
C ASN A 161 3.78 -20.24 -18.87
N ILE A 162 3.48 -19.14 -19.57
CA ILE A 162 3.19 -19.18 -21.01
C ILE A 162 4.43 -19.63 -21.79
N MET A 163 5.62 -19.10 -21.46
CA MET A 163 6.87 -19.48 -22.13
C MET A 163 7.28 -20.93 -21.85
N ASN A 164 6.97 -21.45 -20.66
CA ASN A 164 7.31 -22.81 -20.24
C ASN A 164 6.24 -23.85 -20.60
N SER A 165 5.07 -23.42 -21.09
CA SER A 165 4.04 -24.34 -21.57
C SER A 165 4.55 -25.01 -22.84
N PRO A 166 4.67 -26.35 -22.90
CA PRO A 166 5.16 -27.02 -24.08
C PRO A 166 4.18 -26.75 -25.23
N SER A 167 4.62 -25.96 -26.21
CA SER A 167 3.96 -25.82 -27.50
C SER A 167 3.55 -27.21 -27.97
N GLY A 168 2.25 -27.45 -28.12
CA GLY A 168 1.73 -28.76 -28.48
C GLY A 168 2.44 -29.33 -29.70
N VAL A 169 3.28 -30.34 -29.48
CA VAL A 169 3.62 -31.30 -30.52
C VAL A 169 2.47 -32.28 -30.53
N SER A 170 1.46 -31.96 -31.34
CA SER A 170 0.48 -32.94 -31.79
C SER A 170 1.15 -33.75 -32.89
N GLU A 171 1.49 -35.01 -32.61
CA GLU A 171 1.76 -36.04 -33.61
C GLU A 171 0.50 -36.90 -33.81
#